data_AF-A0A329RAH9-F1
#
_entry.id   AF-A0A329RAH9-F1
#
_cell.length_a   1.000
_cell.length_b   1.000
_cell.length_c   1.000
_cell.angle_alpha   90.00
_cell.angle_beta   90.00
_cell.angle_gamma   90.00
#
_symmetry.space_group_name_H-M   'P 1'
#
loop_
_entity.id
_entity.type
_entity.pdbx_description
1 polymer ?
#
loop_
_entity_poly.entity_id
_entity_poly.type
_entity_poly.pdbx_seq_one_letter_code
_entity_poly.pdbx_strand_id
1 'polypeptide(L)'
;MPYLQAGDIGISKSFKDLLSVEINTWKLSDKMEYTRFNNPRMSNVGTVCEWVRKAWRDTDEATVLRSVGAAGFASDSTDWFIAKHDVYGQKFNALWGSDDENLDEDTLNMQALDDDLDDIAVVDE
;
A
#
# COMPACT_ATOMS: atom_id res chain seq x y z
N MET A 1 -3.26 7.18 15.29
CA MET A 1 -2.14 6.60 14.52
C MET A 1 -2.47 6.70 13.04
N PRO A 2 -1.63 7.33 12.20
CA PRO A 2 -1.90 7.41 10.77
C PRO A 2 -1.87 6.01 10.18
N TYR A 3 -2.97 5.62 9.54
CA TYR A 3 -3.18 4.28 8.99
C TYR A 3 -2.08 3.96 7.97
N LEU A 4 -1.09 3.18 8.38
CA LEU A 4 0.04 2.82 7.53
C LEU A 4 -0.45 1.95 6.38
N GLN A 5 -0.33 2.45 5.15
CA GLN A 5 -0.69 1.70 3.96
C GLN A 5 0.24 0.48 3.84
N ALA A 6 -0.32 -0.73 3.79
CA ALA A 6 0.44 -1.98 3.66
C ALA A 6 1.48 -1.95 2.53
N GLY A 7 1.18 -1.19 1.46
CA GLY A 7 2.09 -0.88 0.37
C GLY A 7 3.45 -0.35 0.86
N ASP A 8 3.42 0.69 1.69
CA ASP A 8 4.63 1.39 2.15
C ASP A 8 5.35 0.65 3.28
N ILE A 9 4.65 -0.21 4.03
CA ILE A 9 5.25 -1.00 5.11
C ILE A 9 6.25 -2.04 4.59
N GLY A 10 6.01 -2.66 3.42
CA GLY A 10 6.93 -3.70 2.94
C GLY A 10 6.74 -4.19 1.52
N ILE A 11 5.52 -4.09 0.97
CA ILE A 11 5.24 -4.56 -0.40
C ILE A 11 6.04 -3.75 -1.42
N SER A 12 6.03 -2.42 -1.30
CA SER A 12 6.78 -1.51 -2.19
C SER A 12 8.28 -1.76 -2.15
N LYS A 13 8.84 -2.08 -0.98
CA LYS A 13 10.27 -2.37 -0.86
C LYS A 13 10.64 -3.65 -1.60
N SER A 14 9.92 -4.73 -1.34
CA SER A 14 10.20 -6.05 -1.93
C SER A 14 10.04 -6.02 -3.46
N PHE A 15 8.99 -5.35 -3.94
CA PHE A 15 8.80 -5.10 -5.36
C PHE A 15 9.97 -4.32 -5.98
N LYS A 16 10.40 -3.20 -5.36
CA LYS A 16 11.51 -2.38 -5.85
C LYS A 16 12.84 -3.14 -5.86
N ASP A 17 13.08 -3.98 -4.85
CA ASP A 17 14.29 -4.79 -4.77
C ASP A 17 14.34 -5.83 -5.91
N LEU A 18 13.22 -6.50 -6.20
CA LEU A 18 13.11 -7.44 -7.34
C LEU A 18 13.22 -6.73 -8.70
N LEU A 19 12.57 -5.57 -8.86
CA LEU A 19 12.66 -4.79 -10.08
C LEU A 19 14.09 -4.30 -10.34
N SER A 20 14.82 -3.93 -9.27
CA SER A 20 16.24 -3.55 -9.35
C SER A 20 17.10 -4.70 -9.90
N VAL A 21 16.83 -5.94 -9.50
CA VAL A 21 17.55 -7.12 -10.02
C VAL A 21 17.36 -7.27 -11.53
N GLU A 22 16.13 -7.14 -12.04
CA GLU A 22 15.85 -7.21 -13.48
C GLU A 22 16.57 -6.09 -14.25
N ILE A 23 16.50 -4.86 -13.73
CA ILE A 23 17.17 -3.69 -14.33
C ILE A 23 18.69 -3.86 -14.33
N ASN A 24 19.29 -4.34 -13.24
CA ASN A 24 20.73 -4.55 -13.16
C ASN A 24 21.18 -5.70 -14.06
N THR A 25 20.39 -6.77 -14.17
CA THR A 25 20.65 -7.86 -15.11
C THR A 25 20.64 -7.36 -16.55
N TRP A 26 19.69 -6.49 -16.91
CA TRP A 26 19.66 -5.84 -18.22
C TRP A 26 20.86 -4.92 -18.45
N LYS A 27 21.25 -4.10 -17.47
CA LYS A 27 22.42 -3.21 -17.56
C LYS A 27 23.73 -3.98 -17.77
N LEU A 28 23.84 -5.18 -17.21
CA LEU A 28 25.02 -6.04 -17.36
C LEU A 28 24.94 -6.93 -18.61
N SER A 29 23.85 -6.87 -19.38
CA SER A 29 23.66 -7.65 -20.59
C SER A 29 24.09 -6.90 -21.85
N ASP A 30 24.39 -7.64 -22.91
CA ASP A 30 24.69 -7.08 -24.24
C ASP A 30 23.48 -6.41 -24.92
N LYS A 31 22.30 -6.43 -24.28
CA LYS A 31 21.07 -5.79 -24.78
C LYS A 31 20.98 -4.31 -24.41
N MET A 32 22.01 -3.78 -23.73
CA MET A 32 22.08 -2.39 -23.33
C MET A 32 22.55 -1.54 -24.50
N GLU A 33 21.62 -0.79 -25.09
CA GLU A 33 21.97 0.22 -26.09
C GLU A 33 22.42 1.52 -25.41
N TYR A 34 23.27 2.30 -26.08
CA TYR A 34 23.69 3.60 -25.61
C TYR A 34 23.21 4.70 -26.56
N THR A 35 22.83 5.84 -25.99
CA THR A 35 22.60 7.07 -26.73
C THR A 35 23.92 7.64 -27.25
N ARG A 36 23.85 8.60 -28.20
CA ARG A 36 25.03 9.32 -28.72
C ARG A 36 25.89 10.01 -27.64
N PHE A 37 25.31 10.25 -26.46
CA PHE A 37 25.99 10.87 -25.31
C PHE A 37 26.46 9.83 -24.27
N ASN A 38 26.53 8.56 -24.66
CA ASN A 38 26.93 7.45 -23.81
C ASN A 38 26.04 7.19 -22.58
N ASN A 39 24.80 7.71 -22.57
CA ASN A 39 23.79 7.34 -21.59
C ASN A 39 23.09 6.04 -22.01
N PRO A 40 22.76 5.13 -21.06
CA PRO A 40 21.93 3.96 -21.33
C PRO A 40 20.62 4.35 -22.02
N ARG A 41 20.30 3.69 -23.13
CA ARG A 41 19.02 3.84 -23.81
C ARG A 41 17.99 2.99 -23.07
N MET A 42 16.84 3.58 -22.76
CA MET A 42 15.77 2.86 -22.08
C MET A 42 15.34 1.64 -22.92
N SER A 43 15.19 0.48 -22.27
CA SER A 43 14.62 -0.70 -22.91
C SER A 43 13.19 -0.40 -23.40
N ASN A 44 12.69 -1.16 -24.38
CA ASN A 44 11.35 -0.95 -24.88
C ASN A 44 10.29 -1.17 -23.79
N VAL A 45 9.13 -0.53 -23.94
CA VAL A 45 8.03 -0.57 -22.96
C VAL A 45 7.58 -2.00 -22.66
N GLY A 46 7.56 -2.89 -23.67
CA GLY A 46 7.21 -4.30 -23.49
C GLY A 46 8.12 -5.01 -22.50
N THR A 47 9.43 -4.84 -22.63
CA THR A 47 10.43 -5.41 -21.70
C THR A 47 10.25 -4.86 -20.28
N VAL A 48 9.98 -3.56 -20.14
CA VAL A 48 9.73 -2.95 -18.82
C VAL A 48 8.46 -3.51 -18.18
N CYS A 49 7.38 -3.67 -18.97
CA CYS A 49 6.15 -4.29 -18.51
C CYS A 49 6.37 -5.74 -18.06
N GLU A 50 7.22 -6.51 -18.75
CA GLU A 50 7.58 -7.87 -18.35
C GLU A 50 8.33 -7.88 -17.01
N TRP A 51 9.28 -6.97 -16.78
CA TRP A 51 9.97 -6.84 -15.50
C TRP A 51 9.02 -6.49 -14.36
N VAL A 52 8.13 -5.52 -14.56
CA VAL A 52 7.13 -5.14 -13.56
C VAL A 52 6.21 -6.32 -13.25
N ARG A 53 5.71 -7.01 -14.28
CA ARG A 53 4.83 -8.19 -14.13
C ARG A 53 5.55 -9.36 -13.46
N LYS A 54 6.87 -9.49 -13.66
CA LYS A 54 7.69 -10.52 -13.01
C LYS A 54 7.94 -10.16 -11.55
N ALA A 55 8.38 -8.94 -11.26
CA ALA A 55 8.60 -8.46 -9.89
C ALA A 55 7.35 -8.58 -9.02
N TRP A 56 6.16 -8.26 -9.55
CA TRP A 56 4.90 -8.48 -8.84
C TRP A 56 4.59 -9.95 -8.56
N ARG A 57 4.83 -10.83 -9.53
CA ARG A 57 4.61 -12.29 -9.37
C ARG A 57 5.56 -12.89 -8.35
N ASP A 58 6.80 -12.42 -8.34
CA ASP A 58 7.87 -12.96 -7.52
C ASP A 58 7.89 -12.29 -6.12
N THR A 59 7.04 -11.28 -5.89
CA THR A 59 6.83 -10.72 -4.55
C THR A 59 6.17 -11.78 -3.68
N ASP A 60 6.89 -12.15 -2.62
CA ASP A 60 6.50 -13.22 -1.71
C ASP A 60 5.16 -12.97 -1.01
N GLU A 61 4.26 -13.95 -1.06
CA GLU A 61 2.93 -13.89 -0.45
C GLU A 61 3.02 -13.65 1.06
N ALA A 62 3.98 -14.29 1.75
CA ALA A 62 4.16 -14.08 3.18
C ALA A 62 4.59 -12.65 3.52
N THR A 63 5.27 -11.96 2.60
CA THR A 63 5.60 -10.54 2.75
C THR A 63 4.35 -9.67 2.59
N VAL A 64 3.49 -9.96 1.62
CA VAL A 64 2.20 -9.27 1.45
C VAL A 64 1.33 -9.44 2.70
N LEU A 65 1.17 -10.68 3.18
CA LEU A 65 0.37 -10.97 4.37
C LEU A 65 0.92 -10.28 5.62
N ARG A 66 2.23 -10.28 5.82
CA ARG A 66 2.87 -9.57 6.95
C ARG A 66 2.68 -8.06 6.85
N SER A 67 2.77 -7.48 5.66
CA SER A 67 2.54 -6.05 5.46
C SER A 67 1.09 -5.65 5.69
N VAL A 68 0.13 -6.48 5.26
CA VAL A 68 -1.31 -6.29 5.54
C VAL A 68 -1.58 -6.40 7.05
N GLY A 69 -0.99 -7.40 7.71
CA GLY A 69 -1.05 -7.55 9.16
C GLY A 69 -0.50 -6.34 9.91
N ALA A 70 0.68 -5.87 9.52
CA ALA A 70 1.33 -4.71 10.12
C ALA A 70 0.57 -3.39 9.86
N ALA A 71 -0.22 -3.30 8.78
CA ALA A 71 -1.14 -2.20 8.52
C ALA A 71 -2.39 -2.23 9.42
N GLY A 72 -2.52 -3.21 10.30
CA GLY A 72 -3.62 -3.31 11.26
C GLY A 72 -4.81 -4.10 10.75
N PHE A 73 -4.65 -4.90 9.69
CA PHE A 73 -5.67 -5.82 9.22
C PHE A 73 -5.43 -7.24 9.74
N ALA A 74 -6.51 -7.97 9.95
CA ALA A 74 -6.48 -9.35 10.42
C ALA A 74 -7.55 -10.18 9.69
N SER A 75 -7.54 -11.49 9.89
CA SER A 75 -8.57 -12.37 9.32
C SER A 75 -9.95 -12.08 9.87
N ASP A 76 -10.04 -11.68 11.14
CA ASP A 76 -11.27 -11.18 11.76
C ASP A 76 -11.31 -9.65 11.69
N SER A 77 -12.42 -9.08 11.22
CA SER A 77 -12.59 -7.63 11.11
C SER A 77 -12.67 -6.92 12.47
N THR A 78 -13.10 -7.62 13.52
CA THR A 78 -13.12 -7.08 14.89
C THR A 78 -11.72 -6.88 15.44
N ASP A 79 -10.73 -7.58 14.86
CA ASP A 79 -9.33 -7.45 15.25
C ASP A 79 -8.62 -6.28 14.58
N TRP A 80 -9.26 -5.62 13.61
CA TRP A 80 -8.67 -4.51 12.87
C TRP A 80 -8.45 -3.29 13.75
N PHE A 81 -7.44 -2.49 13.41
CA PHE A 81 -7.15 -1.26 14.16
C PHE A 81 -8.33 -0.29 14.16
N ILE A 82 -9.04 -0.14 13.03
CA ILE A 82 -10.22 0.73 12.96
C ILE A 82 -11.37 0.22 13.83
N ALA A 83 -11.59 -1.11 13.90
CA ALA A 83 -12.63 -1.71 14.73
C ALA A 83 -12.38 -1.52 16.23
N LYS A 84 -11.12 -1.40 16.62
CA LYS A 84 -10.66 -1.15 18.01
C LYS A 84 -10.49 0.34 18.33
N HIS A 85 -10.73 1.24 17.37
CA HIS A 85 -10.60 2.67 17.59
C HIS A 85 -11.65 3.14 18.58
N ASP A 86 -11.25 3.94 19.56
CA ASP A 86 -12.12 4.51 20.59
C ASP A 86 -13.21 5.43 20.04
N VAL A 87 -12.86 6.30 19.09
CA VAL A 87 -13.78 7.21 18.40
C VAL A 87 -14.60 6.49 17.32
N TYR A 88 -13.93 5.83 16.37
CA TYR A 88 -14.58 5.31 15.17
C TYR A 88 -15.04 3.85 15.27
N GLY A 89 -14.49 3.06 16.19
CA GLY A 89 -14.63 1.61 16.19
C GLY A 89 -16.04 1.12 16.45
N GLN A 90 -16.79 1.77 17.36
CA GLN A 90 -18.18 1.41 17.62
C GLN A 90 -19.05 1.58 16.37
N LYS A 91 -18.88 2.71 15.68
CA LYS A 91 -19.60 3.05 14.46
C LYS A 91 -19.19 2.15 13.30
N PHE A 92 -17.89 1.92 13.13
CA PHE A 92 -17.37 0.98 12.15
C PHE A 92 -17.96 -0.42 12.33
N ASN A 93 -17.94 -0.98 13.54
CA ASN A 93 -18.45 -2.33 13.81
C ASN A 93 -19.96 -2.44 13.57
N ALA A 94 -20.73 -1.38 13.86
CA ALA A 94 -22.17 -1.36 13.62
C ALA A 94 -22.50 -1.42 12.12
N LEU A 95 -21.71 -0.75 11.28
CA LEU A 95 -21.97 -0.61 9.85
C LEU A 95 -21.30 -1.71 9.00
N TRP A 96 -20.14 -2.22 9.42
CA TRP A 96 -19.36 -3.17 8.64
C TRP A 96 -20.09 -4.49 8.37
N GLY A 97 -20.97 -4.91 9.29
CA GLY A 97 -21.78 -6.13 9.16
C GLY A 97 -23.24 -5.90 8.77
N SER A 98 -23.66 -4.65 8.53
CA SER A 98 -25.05 -4.34 8.16
C SER A 98 -25.23 -4.37 6.64
N ASP A 99 -26.22 -5.13 6.15
CA ASP A 99 -26.66 -5.11 4.74
C ASP A 99 -27.51 -3.87 4.38
N ASP A 100 -27.56 -2.86 5.27
CA ASP A 100 -28.41 -1.69 5.09
C ASP A 100 -27.74 -0.65 4.18
N GLU A 101 -28.15 -0.64 2.91
CA GLU A 101 -27.69 0.34 1.92
C GLU A 101 -28.25 1.77 2.18
N ASN A 102 -29.21 1.92 3.11
CA ASN A 102 -29.79 3.22 3.50
C ASN A 102 -29.17 3.75 4.80
N LEU A 103 -27.85 3.93 4.81
CA LEU A 103 -27.20 4.69 5.88
C LEU A 103 -27.72 6.13 5.88
N ASP A 104 -28.36 6.55 6.98
CA ASP A 104 -28.90 7.90 7.08
C ASP A 104 -27.77 8.95 7.21
N GLU A 105 -28.03 10.18 6.76
CA GLU A 105 -27.00 11.25 6.72
C GLU A 105 -26.52 11.64 8.15
N ASP A 106 -27.37 11.45 9.17
CA ASP A 106 -27.06 11.65 10.58
C ASP A 106 -26.11 10.58 11.14
N THR A 107 -26.21 9.35 10.67
CA THR A 107 -25.35 8.20 10.98
C THR A 107 -24.05 8.28 10.18
N LEU A 108 -23.89 9.19 9.22
CA LEU A 108 -22.60 9.55 8.62
C LEU A 108 -22.05 10.90 9.09
N ASN A 109 -22.72 11.61 10.02
CA ASN A 109 -22.33 12.94 10.46
C ASN A 109 -20.83 13.02 10.84
N MET A 110 -20.01 13.53 9.91
CA MET A 110 -18.56 13.66 10.03
C MET A 110 -18.16 14.93 10.79
N GLN A 111 -19.10 15.85 11.08
CA GLN A 111 -18.77 17.05 11.85
C GLN A 111 -18.28 16.74 13.28
N ALA A 112 -18.77 15.66 13.91
CA ALA A 112 -18.29 15.25 15.23
C ALA A 112 -16.92 14.53 15.20
N LEU A 113 -16.43 14.19 13.99
CA LEU A 113 -15.20 13.45 13.77
C LEU A 113 -14.04 14.34 13.28
N ASP A 114 -14.35 15.51 12.71
CA ASP A 114 -13.37 16.52 12.29
C ASP A 114 -12.69 17.19 13.49
N ASP A 115 -13.40 17.35 14.62
CA ASP A 115 -12.85 18.00 15.82
C ASP A 115 -11.68 17.20 16.47
N ASP A 116 -11.57 15.90 16.22
CA ASP A 116 -10.50 15.02 16.76
C ASP A 116 -9.30 14.84 15.78
N LEU A 117 -9.38 15.35 14.54
CA LEU A 117 -8.32 15.24 13.54
C LEU A 117 -7.27 16.36 13.63
N ASP A 118 -7.59 17.49 14.29
CA ASP A 118 -6.69 18.64 14.44
C ASP A 118 -5.53 18.40 15.45
N ASP A 119 -5.57 17.30 16.21
CA ASP A 119 -4.52 16.93 17.18
C ASP A 119 -3.39 16.05 16.59
N ILE A 120 -3.42 15.72 15.29
CA ILE A 120 -2.26 15.12 14.60
C ILE A 120 -1.24 16.23 14.30
N ALA A 121 -0.46 16.57 15.32
CA ALA A 121 0.80 17.30 15.11
C ALA A 121 1.71 16.47 14.20
N VAL A 122 1.99 17.00 13.01
CA VAL A 122 3.09 16.55 12.16
C VAL A 122 4.38 16.83 12.95
N VAL A 123 4.96 15.80 13.55
CA VAL A 123 6.30 15.88 14.12
C VAL A 123 7.28 15.79 12.96
N ASP A 124 7.78 16.95 12.53
CA ASP A 124 9.01 17.05 11.75
C ASP A 124 10.21 16.74 12.68
N GLU A 125 10.87 15.60 12.48
CA GLU A 125 12.35 15.47 12.42
C GLU A 125 12.81 14.08 11.95
#